data_AF-X1UZH9-F1
#
_entry.id   AF-X1UZH9-F1
#
_cell.length_a   1.000
_cell.length_b   1.000
_cell.length_c   1.000
_cell.angle_alpha   90.00
_cell.angle_beta   90.00
_cell.angle_gamma   90.00
#
_symmetry.space_group_name_H-M   'P 1'
#
loop_
_entity.id
_entity.type
_entity.pdbx_description
1 polymer ?
#
loop_
_entity_poly.entity_id
_entity_poly.type
_entity_poly.pdbx_seq_one_letter_code
_entity_poly.pdbx_strand_id
1 'polypeptide(L)'
;MPGDWLGIANKILKDRGAVLVLGVTDAGKSICTLLFANFWAKHGRKVGIVDVDMGQSDLGPPTTIGMALINKPTKGLKEFSTDSLYFIGS
;
A
#
# COMPACT_ATOMS: atom_id res chain seq x y z
N MET A 1 13.97 -10.72 6.85
CA MET A 1 12.97 -10.31 5.84
C MET A 1 13.55 -10.60 4.48
N PRO A 2 12.79 -11.10 3.49
CA PRO A 2 13.33 -11.32 2.15
C PRO A 2 13.60 -9.97 1.47
N GLY A 3 14.83 -9.76 0.97
CA GLY A 3 15.22 -8.58 0.19
C GLY A 3 15.59 -7.32 0.99
N ASP A 4 16.40 -6.45 0.38
CA ASP A 4 16.76 -5.12 0.90
C ASP A 4 15.64 -4.08 0.66
N TRP A 5 14.44 -4.38 1.13
CA TRP A 5 13.27 -3.52 0.98
C TRP A 5 13.44 -2.18 1.73
N LEU A 6 14.14 -2.17 2.86
CA LEU A 6 14.43 -0.92 3.57
C LEU A 6 15.39 -0.02 2.77
N GLY A 7 16.41 -0.60 2.13
CA GLY A 7 17.30 0.14 1.22
C GLY A 7 16.53 0.73 0.03
N ILE A 8 15.62 -0.06 -0.57
CA ILE A 8 14.74 0.41 -1.67
C ILE A 8 13.81 1.53 -1.17
N ALA A 9 13.13 1.35 -0.04
CA ALA A 9 12.25 2.35 0.54
C ALA A 9 13.00 3.67 0.81
N ASN A 10 14.21 3.59 1.36
CA ASN A 10 15.05 4.74 1.62
C ASN A 10 15.53 5.43 0.32
N LYS A 11 15.86 4.65 -0.72
CA LYS A 11 16.23 5.19 -2.02
C LYS A 11 15.08 5.97 -2.65
N ILE A 12 13.87 5.39 -2.64
CA ILE A 12 12.66 6.03 -3.20
C ILE A 12 12.24 7.25 -2.37
N LEU A 13 12.42 7.23 -1.05
CA LEU A 13 12.04 8.34 -0.16
C LEU A 13 12.67 9.69 -0.57
N LYS A 14 13.84 9.66 -1.23
CA LYS A 14 14.53 10.85 -1.73
C LYS A 14 13.73 11.62 -2.78
N ASP A 15 12.90 10.91 -3.53
CA ASP A 15 12.06 11.46 -4.59
C ASP A 15 10.56 11.38 -4.22
N ARG A 16 9.70 11.98 -5.06
CA ARG A 16 8.26 11.76 -5.03
C ARG A 16 7.85 11.02 -6.29
N GLY A 17 6.88 10.11 -6.18
CA GLY A 17 6.39 9.37 -7.33
C GLY A 17 5.40 8.28 -6.95
N ALA A 18 5.01 7.50 -7.96
CA ALA A 18 4.19 6.31 -7.79
C ALA A 18 5.08 5.06 -7.79
N VAL A 19 4.75 4.10 -6.93
CA VAL A 19 5.41 2.80 -6.85
C VAL A 19 4.37 1.72 -7.11
N LEU A 20 4.61 0.90 -8.13
CA LEU A 20 3.80 -0.26 -8.44
C LEU A 20 4.51 -1.52 -7.92
N VAL A 21 3.85 -2.25 -7.02
CA VAL A 21 4.37 -3.50 -6.45
C VAL A 21 3.75 -4.69 -7.18
N LEU A 22 4.56 -5.42 -7.94
CA LEU A 22 4.12 -6.57 -8.74
C LEU A 22 4.77 -7.87 -8.26
N GLY A 23 4.09 -9.00 -8.51
CA GLY A 23 4.55 -10.33 -8.13
C GLY A 23 3.41 -11.34 -8.09
N VAL A 24 3.77 -12.62 -8.06
CA VAL A 24 2.80 -13.74 -7.96
C VAL A 24 2.01 -13.70 -6.66
N THR A 25 0.88 -14.41 -6.60
CA THR A 25 0.09 -14.61 -5.37
C THR A 25 0.98 -15.09 -4.22
N ASP A 26 0.75 -14.61 -3.01
CA ASP A 26 1.51 -14.91 -1.79
C ASP A 26 3.02 -14.58 -1.81
N ALA A 27 3.49 -13.76 -2.78
CA ALA A 27 4.88 -13.29 -2.82
C ALA A 27 5.23 -12.23 -1.74
N GLY A 28 4.30 -11.86 -0.85
CA GLY A 28 4.50 -10.84 0.18
C GLY A 28 4.33 -9.39 -0.29
N LYS A 29 3.62 -9.16 -1.40
CA LYS A 29 3.37 -7.81 -1.96
C LYS A 29 2.71 -6.86 -0.96
N SER A 30 1.64 -7.29 -0.30
CA SER A 30 0.93 -6.47 0.69
C SER A 30 1.81 -6.10 1.88
N ILE A 31 2.68 -7.03 2.31
CA ILE A 31 3.69 -6.77 3.37
C ILE A 31 4.70 -5.72 2.91
N CYS A 32 5.21 -5.84 1.67
CA CYS A 32 6.13 -4.86 1.08
C CYS A 32 5.50 -3.46 0.99
N THR A 33 4.27 -3.37 0.46
CA THR A 33 3.52 -2.11 0.35
C THR A 33 3.32 -1.46 1.72
N LEU A 34 2.92 -2.23 2.73
CA LEU A 34 2.71 -1.72 4.09
C LEU A 34 4.04 -1.28 4.73
N LEU A 35 5.14 -2.02 4.50
CA LEU A 35 6.47 -1.65 4.97
C LEU A 35 6.90 -0.31 4.39
N PHE A 36 6.74 -0.12 3.08
CA PHE A 36 7.08 1.13 2.40
C PHE A 36 6.26 2.30 2.93
N ALA A 37 4.93 2.13 3.03
CA ALA A 37 4.05 3.17 3.54
C ALA A 37 4.37 3.55 4.99
N ASN A 38 4.57 2.56 5.87
CA ASN A 38 4.98 2.80 7.25
C ASN A 38 6.33 3.50 7.33
N PHE A 39 7.31 3.06 6.53
CA PHE A 39 8.63 3.68 6.49
C PHE A 39 8.54 5.14 6.07
N TRP A 40 7.86 5.44 4.96
CA TRP A 40 7.71 6.81 4.47
C TRP A 40 6.86 7.69 5.40
N ALA A 41 5.82 7.15 6.02
CA ALA A 41 5.02 7.86 7.02
C ALA A 41 5.84 8.24 8.25
N LYS A 42 6.71 7.35 8.75
CA LYS A 42 7.68 7.68 9.82
C LYS A 42 8.61 8.84 9.45
N HIS A 43 8.89 9.02 8.16
CA HIS A 43 9.73 10.10 7.63
C HIS A 43 8.90 11.29 7.13
N GLY A 44 7.68 11.47 7.64
CA GLY A 44 6.85 12.66 7.39
C GLY A 44 6.16 12.71 6.02
N ARG A 45 6.14 11.61 5.26
CA ARG A 45 5.34 11.54 4.02
C ARG A 45 3.88 11.20 4.32
N LYS A 46 2.97 11.77 3.54
CA LYS A 46 1.59 11.28 3.40
C LYS A 46 1.56 10.35 2.19
N VAL A 47 1.22 9.08 2.40
CA VAL A 47 1.31 8.02 1.38
C VAL A 47 -0.10 7.57 1.01
N GLY A 48 -0.46 7.65 -0.26
CA GLY A 48 -1.67 7.00 -0.78
C GLY A 48 -1.36 5.56 -1.15
N ILE A 49 -2.09 4.60 -0.59
CA ILE A 49 -2.08 3.21 -1.02
C ILE A 49 -3.34 2.98 -1.83
N VAL A 50 -3.18 2.50 -3.06
CA VAL A 50 -4.28 2.08 -3.92
C VAL A 50 -4.29 0.55 -3.95
N ASP A 51 -5.36 -0.04 -3.45
CA ASP A 51 -5.62 -1.48 -3.54
C ASP A 51 -6.38 -1.77 -4.83
N VAL A 52 -5.75 -2.57 -5.69
CA VAL A 52 -6.27 -2.98 -7.00
C VAL A 52 -6.53 -4.49 -7.05
N ASP A 53 -6.36 -5.21 -5.94
CA ASP A 53 -6.58 -6.66 -5.90
C ASP A 53 -8.08 -6.97 -5.72
N MET A 54 -8.76 -7.24 -6.84
CA MET A 54 -10.19 -7.53 -6.87
C MET A 54 -10.58 -8.83 -6.16
N GLY A 55 -9.64 -9.77 -5.96
CA GLY A 55 -9.94 -11.11 -5.42
C GLY A 55 -9.75 -11.22 -3.90
N GLN A 56 -8.82 -10.43 -3.34
CA GLN A 56 -8.51 -10.43 -1.90
C GLN A 56 -8.32 -9.00 -1.36
N SER A 57 -9.18 -8.08 -1.81
CA SER A 57 -9.11 -6.66 -1.39
C SER A 57 -9.09 -6.52 0.13
N ASP A 58 -8.12 -5.75 0.62
CA ASP A 58 -8.05 -5.28 2.00
C ASP A 58 -8.81 -3.95 2.18
N LEU A 59 -9.11 -3.24 1.07
CA LEU A 59 -9.82 -1.96 1.06
C LEU A 59 -11.13 -2.04 0.27
N GLY A 60 -12.22 -2.29 0.98
CA GLY A 60 -13.58 -2.24 0.44
C GLY A 60 -14.17 -3.61 0.09
N PRO A 61 -15.41 -3.64 -0.43
CA PRO A 61 -16.05 -4.88 -0.85
C PRO A 61 -15.41 -5.43 -2.15
N PRO A 62 -15.71 -6.69 -2.53
CA PRO A 62 -15.29 -7.24 -3.82
C PRO A 62 -15.62 -6.30 -4.99
N THR A 63 -14.84 -6.35 -6.07
CA THR A 63 -15.02 -5.55 -7.31
C THR A 63 -14.83 -4.03 -7.14
N THR A 64 -14.09 -3.60 -6.11
CA THR A 64 -13.73 -2.18 -5.90
C THR A 64 -12.23 -1.94 -5.88
N ILE A 65 -11.80 -0.80 -6.42
CA ILE A 65 -10.49 -0.20 -6.09
C ILE A 65 -10.70 0.66 -4.86
N GLY A 66 -9.92 0.40 -3.81
CA GLY A 66 -9.87 1.22 -2.61
C GLY A 66 -8.60 2.06 -2.55
N MET A 67 -8.69 3.25 -1.96
CA MET A 67 -7.52 4.05 -1.61
C MET A 67 -7.57 4.47 -0.14
N ALA A 68 -6.44 4.39 0.54
CA ALA A 68 -6.25 4.87 1.90
C ALA A 68 -5.00 5.77 2.01
N LEU A 69 -5.10 6.82 2.81
CA LEU A 69 -4.03 7.77 3.09
C LEU A 69 -3.36 7.43 4.42
N ILE A 70 -2.12 6.95 4.33
CA ILE A 70 -1.29 6.61 5.47
C ILE A 70 -0.40 7.81 5.81
N ASN A 71 -0.62 8.40 6.98
CA ASN A 71 0.21 9.50 7.52
C ASN A 71 0.88 9.15 8.85
N LYS A 72 0.63 7.95 9.37
CA LYS A 72 1.25 7.39 10.58
C LYS A 72 1.40 5.88 10.43
N PRO A 73 2.35 5.24 11.14
CA PRO A 73 2.53 3.80 11.04
C PRO A 73 1.32 3.00 11.52
N THR A 74 1.09 1.84 10.91
CA THR A 74 -0.05 0.95 11.15
C THR A 74 0.33 -0.52 11.03
N LYS A 75 -0.46 -1.42 11.61
CA LYS A 75 -0.30 -2.86 11.44
C LYS A 75 -1.06 -3.43 10.24
N GLY A 76 -1.95 -2.67 9.60
CA GLY A 76 -2.68 -3.12 8.43
C GLY A 76 -3.65 -2.10 7.87
N LEU A 77 -4.02 -2.25 6.60
CA LEU A 77 -4.88 -1.30 5.88
C LEU A 77 -6.29 -1.20 6.47
N LYS A 78 -6.77 -2.28 7.10
CA LYS A 78 -8.07 -2.33 7.80
C LYS A 78 -8.20 -1.37 8.98
N GLU A 79 -7.09 -0.81 9.47
CA GLU A 79 -7.10 0.22 10.52
C GLU A 79 -7.48 1.61 9.98
N PHE A 80 -7.51 1.80 8.65
CA PHE A 80 -7.92 3.05 8.02
C PHE A 80 -9.32 2.92 7.44
N SER A 81 -10.13 3.97 7.60
CA SER A 81 -11.30 4.15 6.75
C SER A 81 -10.84 4.35 5.31
N THR A 82 -11.44 3.65 4.37
CA THR A 82 -11.16 3.88 2.96
C THR A 82 -11.48 5.34 2.60
N ASP A 83 -10.49 6.09 2.14
CA ASP A 83 -10.63 7.51 1.79
C ASP A 83 -11.32 7.68 0.43
N SER A 84 -11.19 6.71 -0.47
CA SER A 84 -11.88 6.70 -1.76
C SER A 84 -12.13 5.28 -2.24
N LEU A 85 -13.32 5.04 -2.79
CA LEU A 85 -13.72 3.77 -3.40
C LEU A 85 -14.20 4.02 -4.82
N TYR A 86 -13.80 3.14 -5.73
CA TYR A 86 -14.30 3.11 -7.09
C TYR A 86 -14.76 1.70 -7.44
N PHE A 87 -16.04 1.56 -7.77
CA PHE A 87 -16.62 0.29 -8.21
C PHE A 87 -16.32 0.07 -9.69
N ILE A 88 -15.65 -1.04 -10.01
CA ILE A 88 -15.25 -1.35 -11.39
C ILE A 88 -16.33 -2.16 -12.12
N GLY A 89 -17.18 -2.89 -11.39
CA GLY A 89 -18.26 -3.68 -12.00
C GLY A 89 -18.00 -5.19 -12.00
N SER A 90 -19.01 -5.90 -12.54
CA SER A 90 -19.14 -7.37 -12.59
C SER A 90 -18.45 -7.98 -13.80
#